data_AF-A0A7X2TJR4-F1
#
_entry.id   AF-A0A7X2TJR4-F1
#
_cell.length_a   1.000
_cell.length_b   1.000
_cell.length_c   1.000
_cell.angle_alpha   90.00
_cell.angle_beta   90.00
_cell.angle_gamma   90.00
#
_symmetry.space_group_name_H-M   'P 1'
#
loop_
_entity.id
_entity.type
_entity.pdbx_description
1 polymer ?
#
loop_
_entity_poly.entity_id
_entity_poly.type
_entity_poly.pdbx_seq_one_letter_code
_entity_poly.pdbx_strand_id
1 'polypeptide(L)' 'VIYSIAETAKANGLKPFEYFEHLLHEIPEHMDDHNLSFLDDLLPWSPALPERIRKNK' A
#
# COMPACT_ATOMS: atom_id res chain seq x y z
N VAL A 1 -12.36 -3.28 -8.80
CA VAL A 1 -11.66 -2.94 -7.55
C VAL A 1 -10.13 -2.98 -7.73
N ILE A 2 -9.52 -4.11 -8.12
CA ILE A 2 -8.05 -4.23 -8.30
C ILE A 2 -7.49 -3.16 -9.26
N TYR A 3 -8.12 -2.99 -10.43
CA TYR A 3 -7.70 -1.97 -11.41
C TYR A 3 -7.70 -0.56 -10.82
N SER A 4 -8.76 -0.19 -10.09
CA SER A 4 -8.89 1.12 -9.45
C SER A 4 -7.80 1.38 -8.41
N ILE A 5 -7.40 0.37 -7.64
CA ILE A 5 -6.30 0.47 -6.67
C ILE A 5 -4.97 0.66 -7.41
N ALA A 6 -4.74 -0.09 -8.50
CA ALA A 6 -3.54 0.03 -9.30
C ALA A 6 -3.41 1.44 -9.93
N GLU A 7 -4.50 1.99 -10.47
CA GLU A 7 -4.52 3.35 -10.99
C GLU A 7 -4.27 4.39 -9.89
N THR A 8 -4.88 4.21 -8.71
CA THR A 8 -4.66 5.12 -7.56
C THR A 8 -3.21 5.09 -7.09
N ALA A 9 -2.60 3.89 -7.01
CA ALA A 9 -1.18 3.74 -6.68
C ALA A 9 -0.29 4.44 -7.71
N LYS A 10 -0.57 4.28 -9.02
CA LYS A 10 0.16 4.99 -10.08
C LYS A 10 0.03 6.51 -9.95
N ALA A 11 -1.17 7.02 -9.68
CA ALA A 11 -1.45 8.44 -9.53
C ALA A 11 -0.71 9.06 -8.32
N ASN A 12 -0.44 8.26 -7.28
CA ASN A 12 0.35 8.66 -6.10
C ASN A 12 1.86 8.40 -6.26
N GLY A 13 2.34 8.09 -7.47
CA GLY A 13 3.77 7.92 -7.73
C GLY A 13 4.35 6.60 -7.21
N LEU A 14 3.52 5.60 -6.93
CA LEU A 14 3.96 4.28 -6.49
C LEU A 14 4.19 3.34 -7.68
N LYS A 15 5.03 2.32 -7.45
CA LYS A 15 5.18 1.15 -8.32
C LYS A 15 4.10 0.13 -7.96
N PRO A 16 3.08 -0.10 -8.81
CA PRO A 16 1.90 -0.87 -8.42
C PRO A 16 2.20 -2.29 -7.98
N PHE A 17 3.14 -2.97 -8.65
CA PHE A 17 3.52 -4.34 -8.31
C PHE A 17 4.04 -4.44 -6.87
N GLU A 18 5.02 -3.62 -6.51
CA GLU A 18 5.62 -3.64 -5.16
C GLU A 18 4.64 -3.11 -4.10
N TYR A 19 3.76 -2.20 -4.47
CA TYR A 19 2.68 -1.75 -3.58
C TYR A 19 1.72 -2.90 -3.26
N PHE A 20 1.26 -3.64 -4.28
CA PHE A 20 0.41 -4.81 -4.05
C PHE A 20 1.13 -5.91 -3.27
N GLU A 21 2.40 -6.18 -3.57
CA GLU A 21 3.21 -7.13 -2.80
C GLU A 21 3.25 -6.74 -1.32
N HIS A 22 3.47 -5.46 -1.01
CA HIS A 22 3.46 -4.97 0.37
C HIS A 22 2.09 -5.11 1.04
N LEU A 23 1.00 -4.73 0.35
CA LEU A 23 -0.35 -4.90 0.89
C LEU A 23 -0.68 -6.37 1.18
N LEU A 24 -0.33 -7.27 0.26
CA LEU A 24 -0.58 -8.71 0.41
C LEU A 24 0.32 -9.36 1.47
N HIS A 25 1.40 -8.69 1.87
CA HIS A 25 2.25 -9.10 2.98
C HIS A 25 1.74 -8.57 4.33
N GLU A 26 1.42 -7.28 4.45
CA GLU A 26 1.05 -6.67 5.73
C GLU A 26 -0.37 -7.01 6.17
N ILE A 27 -1.35 -7.05 5.25
CA ILE A 27 -2.76 -7.26 5.64
C ILE A 27 -2.96 -8.60 6.40
N PRO A 28 -2.39 -9.73 5.96
CA PRO A 28 -2.48 -10.99 6.71
C PRO A 28 -1.94 -10.92 8.14
N GLU A 29 -0.86 -10.15 8.38
CA GLU A 29 -0.22 -10.04 9.70
C GLU A 29 -1.12 -9.33 10.73
N HIS A 30 -2.08 -8.54 10.27
CA HIS A 30 -3.01 -7.78 11.10
C HIS A 30 -4.44 -8.34 11.11
N MET A 31 -4.67 -9.56 10.62
CA MET A 31 -6.03 -10.13 10.52
C MET A 31 -6.71 -10.38 11.86
N ASP A 32 -5.92 -10.64 12.91
CA ASP A 32 -6.42 -10.85 14.28
C ASP A 32 -6.53 -9.54 15.07
N ASP A 33 -6.04 -8.42 14.52
CA ASP A 33 -6.10 -7.13 15.18
C ASP A 33 -7.54 -6.58 15.18
N HIS A 34 -8.02 -6.19 16.35
CA HIS A 34 -9.31 -5.50 16.47
C HIS A 34 -9.26 -4.03 16.03
N ASN A 35 -8.06 -3.49 15.85
CA ASN A 35 -7.83 -2.11 15.45
C ASN A 35 -7.37 -2.04 13.99
N LEU A 36 -8.09 -1.27 13.17
CA LEU A 36 -7.81 -1.09 11.75
C LEU A 36 -6.96 0.15 11.45
N SER A 37 -6.41 0.83 12.46
CA SER A 37 -5.58 2.03 12.26
C SER A 37 -4.34 1.77 11.40
N PHE A 38 -3.84 0.53 11.34
CA PHE A 38 -2.71 0.17 10.47
C PHE A 38 -3.02 0.38 8.97
N LEU A 39 -4.31 0.38 8.58
CA LEU A 39 -4.70 0.63 7.19
C LEU A 39 -4.31 2.02 6.71
N ASP A 40 -4.26 3.01 7.60
CA ASP A 40 -3.84 4.38 7.27
C ASP A 40 -2.40 4.40 6.76
N ASP A 41 -1.54 3.56 7.34
CA ASP A 41 -0.14 3.42 6.95
C ASP A 41 0.03 2.72 5.60
N LEU A 42 -0.98 1.96 5.17
CA LEU A 42 -1.01 1.23 3.89
C LEU A 42 -1.61 2.04 2.74
N LEU A 43 -2.17 3.23 3.00
CA LEU A 43 -2.79 4.06 1.96
C LEU A 43 -1.78 4.52 0.91
N PRO A 44 -2.18 4.72 -0.37
CA PRO A 44 -1.26 5.08 -1.44
C PRO A 44 -0.49 6.39 -1.24
N TRP A 45 -1.00 7.28 -0.38
CA TRP A 45 -0.38 8.56 -0.01
C TRP A 45 0.32 8.52 1.35
N SER A 46 0.33 7.38 2.03
CA SER A 46 0.93 7.24 3.35
C SER A 46 2.43 7.55 3.31
N PRO A 47 2.93 8.36 4.25
CA PRO A 47 4.36 8.58 4.42
C PRO A 47 5.08 7.33 4.96
N ALA A 48 4.36 6.40 5.60
CA ALA A 48 4.92 5.19 6.20
C ALA A 48 5.31 4.12 5.16
N LEU A 49 4.89 4.26 3.90
CA LEU A 49 5.21 3.30 2.84
C LEU A 49 6.73 3.23 2.59
N PRO A 50 7.31 2.01 2.48
CA PRO A 50 8.71 1.82 2.16
C PRO A 50 9.16 2.54 0.89
N GLU A 51 10.37 3.13 0.93
CA GLU A 51 10.99 3.82 -0.22
C GLU A 51 11.09 2.94 -1.46
N ARG A 52 11.32 1.62 -1.27
CA ARG A 52 11.38 0.67 -2.38
C ARG A 52 10.13 0.69 -3.25
N ILE A 53 8.96 1.06 -2.71
CA ILE A 53 7.66 1.05 -3.41
C ILE A 53 7.46 2.36 -4.20
N ARG A 54 8.16 3.43 -3.83
CA ARG A 54 8.05 4.74 -4.48
C ARG A 54 8.79 4.72 -5.82
N LYS A 55 8.25 5.37 -6.84
CA LYS A 55 8.99 5.62 -8.07
C LYS A 55 10.11 6.61 -7.78
N ASN A 56 11.34 6.26 -8.14
CA ASN A 56 12.44 7.21 -8.14
C ASN A 56 12.05 8.36 -9.09
N LYS A 57 12.29 9.60 -8.63
CA LYS A 57 12.11 10.81 -9.46
C LYS A 57 13.14 10.88 -10.56
#